data_AF-A0A9N9RXY4-F1
#
_entry.id   AF-A0A9N9RXY4-F1
#
_cell.length_a   1.000
_cell.length_b   1.000
_cell.length_c   1.000
_cell.angle_alpha   90.00
_cell.angle_beta   90.00
_cell.angle_gamma   90.00
#
_symmetry.space_group_name_H-M   'P 1'
#
loop_
_entity.id
_entity.type
_entity.pdbx_description
1 polymer ?
#
loop_
_entity_poly.entity_id
_entity_poly.type
_entity_poly.pdbx_seq_one_letter_code
_entity_poly.pdbx_strand_id
1 'polypeptide(L)'
;MTDTESVPELEGEFIVEKILKRRIKNGRIEYFLKWKGFSDSENTWEPTENLNCPELIQAFEEERAKFELPKRSEHIEKIVGAFKDGDDIIFVIKWKGTDECTLMSSKIANFAYTQDVIKFYEERISWK
;
A
#
# COMPACT_ATOMS: atom_id res chain seq x y z
N MET A 1 1.50 -43.13 27.49
CA MET A 1 1.13 -43.08 26.07
C MET A 1 0.05 -42.02 25.98
N THR A 2 0.41 -40.81 25.60
CA THR A 2 -0.57 -39.76 25.28
C THR A 2 -0.74 -39.81 23.78
N ASP A 3 -1.88 -40.32 23.33
CA ASP A 3 -2.30 -40.24 21.94
C ASP A 3 -2.45 -38.76 21.60
N THR A 4 -1.46 -38.23 20.89
CA THR A 4 -1.58 -36.96 20.19
C THR A 4 -2.47 -37.23 18.99
N GLU A 5 -3.78 -37.07 19.14
CA GLU A 5 -4.70 -37.04 18.01
C GLU A 5 -4.27 -35.91 17.07
N SER A 6 -3.76 -36.28 15.90
CA SER A 6 -3.49 -35.37 14.80
C SER A 6 -4.82 -34.82 14.29
N VAL A 7 -5.13 -33.56 14.63
CA VAL A 7 -6.22 -32.83 14.00
C VAL A 7 -5.94 -32.80 12.49
N PRO A 8 -6.86 -33.26 11.62
CA PRO A 8 -6.67 -33.16 10.18
C PRO A 8 -6.52 -31.69 9.82
N GLU A 9 -5.40 -31.34 9.22
CA GLU A 9 -5.14 -30.03 8.65
C GLU A 9 -6.16 -29.85 7.51
N LEU A 10 -7.25 -29.14 7.79
CA LEU A 10 -8.29 -28.86 6.81
C LEU A 10 -7.70 -27.91 5.76
N GLU A 11 -7.16 -28.49 4.68
CA GLU A 11 -6.83 -27.80 3.44
C GLU A 11 -8.14 -27.32 2.78
N GLY A 12 -8.73 -26.25 3.33
CA GLY A 12 -9.92 -25.60 2.82
C GLY A 12 -9.61 -24.23 2.21
N GLU A 13 -10.34 -23.85 1.18
CA GLU A 13 -10.32 -22.48 0.67
C GLU A 13 -11.13 -21.57 1.60
N PHE A 14 -10.48 -20.56 2.18
CA PHE A 14 -11.12 -19.55 3.02
C PHE A 14 -11.25 -18.22 2.26
N ILE A 15 -12.33 -17.49 2.51
CA ILE A 15 -12.56 -16.19 1.87
C ILE A 15 -11.82 -15.11 2.64
N VAL A 16 -10.93 -14.39 1.95
CA VAL A 16 -10.26 -13.20 2.48
C VAL A 16 -11.28 -12.06 2.60
N GLU A 17 -11.45 -11.52 3.81
CA GLU A 17 -12.27 -10.34 4.08
C GLU A 17 -11.46 -9.06 3.88
N LYS A 18 -10.22 -9.02 4.39
CA LYS A 18 -9.35 -7.84 4.30
C LYS A 18 -7.88 -8.21 4.45
N ILE A 19 -7.00 -7.49 3.75
CA ILE A 19 -5.56 -7.50 4.01
C ILE A 19 -5.24 -6.41 5.04
N LEU A 20 -4.59 -6.80 6.13
CA LEU A 20 -4.30 -5.91 7.25
C LEU A 20 -2.86 -5.39 7.24
N LYS A 21 -1.90 -6.26 6.90
CA LYS A 21 -0.46 -5.94 6.93
C LYS A 21 0.29 -6.73 5.86
N ARG A 22 1.51 -6.28 5.56
CA ARG A 22 2.49 -6.99 4.74
C ARG A 22 3.82 -7.09 5.49
N ARG A 23 4.57 -8.17 5.26
CA ARG A 23 5.98 -8.28 5.66
C ARG A 23 6.78 -9.04 4.60
N ILE A 24 8.10 -8.91 4.68
CA ILE A 24 9.03 -9.78 3.96
C ILE A 24 9.65 -10.73 4.98
N LYS A 25 9.49 -12.04 4.79
CA LYS A 25 10.07 -13.08 5.63
C LYS A 25 10.81 -14.08 4.75
N ASN A 26 12.10 -14.28 5.00
CA ASN A 26 12.96 -15.17 4.21
C ASN A 26 12.90 -14.90 2.69
N GLY A 27 12.82 -13.62 2.30
CA GLY A 27 12.73 -13.21 0.89
C GLY A 27 11.36 -13.39 0.25
N ARG A 28 10.36 -13.88 0.97
CA ARG A 28 8.97 -14.03 0.51
C ARG A 28 8.09 -12.95 1.09
N ILE A 29 7.11 -12.50 0.30
CA ILE A 29 6.09 -11.55 0.73
C ILE A 29 4.96 -12.34 1.38
N GLU A 30 4.65 -11.97 2.62
CA GLU A 30 3.51 -12.51 3.37
C GLU A 30 2.53 -11.38 3.69
N TYR A 31 1.24 -11.70 3.68
CA TYR A 31 0.14 -10.81 4.03
C TYR A 31 -0.58 -11.31 5.28
N PHE A 32 -0.92 -10.39 6.19
CA PHE A 32 -1.72 -10.70 7.37
C PHE A 32 -3.19 -10.49 7.04
N LEU A 33 -3.97 -11.57 7.11
CA LEU A 33 -5.33 -11.60 6.57
C LEU A 33 -6.38 -11.61 7.67
N LYS A 34 -7.47 -10.87 7.42
CA LYS A 34 -8.75 -11.08 8.08
C LYS A 34 -9.58 -12.06 7.28
N TRP A 35 -9.95 -13.19 7.88
CA TRP A 35 -10.79 -14.20 7.25
C TRP A 35 -12.28 -13.92 7.47
N LYS A 36 -13.09 -14.09 6.43
CA LYS A 36 -14.53 -13.83 6.48
C LYS A 36 -15.22 -14.83 7.39
N GLY A 37 -15.97 -14.34 8.38
CA GLY A 37 -16.72 -15.18 9.33
C GLY A 37 -15.91 -15.68 10.53
N PHE A 38 -14.62 -15.34 10.61
CA PHE A 38 -13.75 -15.67 11.74
C PHE A 38 -13.42 -14.42 12.57
N SER A 39 -13.01 -14.59 13.82
CA SER A 39 -12.52 -13.51 14.68
C SER A 39 -11.10 -13.09 14.31
N ASP A 40 -10.67 -11.92 14.77
CA ASP A 40 -9.31 -11.41 14.55
C ASP A 40 -8.22 -12.29 15.16
N SER A 41 -8.56 -13.17 16.12
CA SER A 41 -7.66 -14.19 16.68
C SER A 41 -7.21 -15.22 15.65
N GLU A 42 -8.03 -15.46 14.63
CA GLU A 42 -7.77 -16.43 13.57
C GLU A 42 -6.99 -15.82 12.40
N ASN A 43 -6.61 -14.54 12.49
CA ASN A 43 -5.85 -13.89 11.43
C ASN A 43 -4.47 -14.55 11.31
N THR A 44 -4.10 -14.93 10.07
CA THR A 44 -2.84 -15.60 9.78
C THR A 44 -1.98 -14.81 8.81
N TRP A 45 -0.68 -15.12 8.79
CA TRP A 45 0.24 -14.63 7.77
C TRP A 45 0.31 -15.65 6.65
N GLU A 46 -0.19 -15.30 5.48
CA GLU A 46 -0.16 -16.16 4.30
C GLU A 46 0.85 -15.65 3.27
N PRO A 47 1.64 -16.55 2.66
CA PRO A 47 2.51 -16.19 1.55
C PRO A 47 1.65 -15.76 0.34
N THR A 48 2.19 -14.87 -0.49
CA THR A 48 1.47 -14.33 -1.67
C THR A 48 1.00 -15.45 -2.60
N GLU A 49 1.76 -16.52 -2.69
CA GLU A 49 1.49 -17.71 -3.48
C GLU A 49 0.23 -18.47 -3.02
N ASN A 50 -0.22 -18.27 -1.77
CA ASN A 50 -1.45 -18.86 -1.23
C ASN A 50 -2.69 -18.00 -1.53
N LEU A 51 -2.55 -16.81 -2.13
CA LEU A 51 -3.64 -15.85 -2.29
C LEU A 51 -4.19 -15.84 -3.71
N ASN A 52 -5.52 -15.87 -3.80
CA ASN A 52 -6.26 -15.69 -5.04
C ASN A 52 -7.25 -14.51 -4.93
N CYS A 53 -6.76 -13.36 -4.46
CA CYS A 53 -7.55 -12.13 -4.27
C CYS A 53 -6.82 -10.88 -4.83
N PRO A 54 -6.52 -10.85 -6.15
CA PRO A 54 -5.68 -9.81 -6.76
C PRO A 54 -6.20 -8.39 -6.52
N GLU A 55 -7.51 -8.19 -6.50
CA GLU A 55 -8.12 -6.87 -6.24
C GLU A 55 -7.84 -6.35 -4.82
N LEU A 56 -7.88 -7.24 -3.81
CA LEU A 56 -7.58 -6.86 -2.43
C LEU A 56 -6.08 -6.58 -2.24
N ILE A 57 -5.22 -7.35 -2.90
CA ILE A 57 -3.77 -7.13 -2.90
C ILE A 57 -3.45 -5.80 -3.57
N GLN A 58 -4.02 -5.54 -4.74
CA GLN A 58 -3.81 -4.30 -5.47
C GLN A 58 -4.24 -3.09 -4.63
N ALA A 59 -5.46 -3.10 -4.08
CA ALA A 59 -5.95 -2.00 -3.25
C ALA A 59 -5.05 -1.77 -2.02
N PHE A 60 -4.58 -2.85 -1.38
CA PHE A 60 -3.67 -2.75 -0.24
C PHE A 60 -2.30 -2.15 -0.64
N GLU A 61 -1.71 -2.60 -1.75
CA GLU A 61 -0.41 -2.10 -2.20
C GLU A 61 -0.49 -0.66 -2.72
N GLU A 62 -1.58 -0.28 -3.40
CA GLU A 62 -1.82 1.11 -3.83
C GLU A 62 -1.93 2.04 -2.62
N GLU A 63 -2.71 1.65 -1.61
CA GLU A 63 -2.86 2.42 -0.38
C GLU A 63 -1.52 2.54 0.35
N ARG A 64 -0.77 1.45 0.43
CA ARG A 64 0.55 1.43 1.04
C ARG A 64 1.55 2.31 0.27
N ALA A 65 1.54 2.26 -1.06
CA ALA A 65 2.46 3.01 -1.92
C ALA A 65 2.31 4.52 -1.75
N LYS A 66 1.11 5.04 -1.46
CA LYS A 66 0.88 6.46 -1.15
C LYS A 66 1.78 6.98 -0.01
N PHE A 67 2.18 6.11 0.90
CA PHE A 67 2.95 6.46 2.10
C PHE A 67 4.37 5.86 2.09
N GLU A 68 4.78 5.22 1.01
CA GLU A 68 6.13 4.68 0.87
C GLU A 68 7.10 5.77 0.41
N LEU A 69 8.30 5.81 1.01
CA LEU A 69 9.34 6.72 0.56
C LEU A 69 9.81 6.29 -0.85
N PRO A 70 9.94 7.24 -1.79
CA PRO A 70 10.43 6.93 -3.12
C PRO A 70 11.89 6.44 -3.08
N LYS A 71 12.29 5.72 -4.13
CA LYS A 71 13.70 5.32 -4.27
C LYS A 71 14.54 6.55 -4.60
N ARG A 72 15.79 6.56 -4.13
CA ARG A 72 16.73 7.69 -4.35
C ARG A 72 16.98 8.02 -5.83
N SER A 73 16.75 7.08 -6.74
CA SER A 73 16.92 7.26 -8.18
C SER A 73 15.70 7.87 -8.89
N GLU A 74 14.54 7.94 -8.22
CA GLU A 74 13.29 8.39 -8.84
C GLU A 74 13.20 9.91 -8.85
N HIS A 75 13.07 10.46 -10.06
CA HIS A 75 12.96 11.89 -10.28
C HIS A 75 11.56 12.21 -10.77
N ILE A 76 10.92 13.19 -10.13
CA ILE A 76 9.61 13.66 -10.56
C ILE A 76 9.77 14.63 -11.74
N GLU A 77 8.85 14.55 -12.69
CA GLU A 77 8.71 15.54 -13.77
C GLU A 77 7.91 16.73 -13.29
N LYS A 78 6.75 16.46 -12.67
CA LYS A 78 5.83 17.48 -12.19
C LYS A 78 4.84 16.90 -11.18
N ILE A 79 4.46 17.71 -10.20
CA ILE A 79 3.24 17.50 -9.42
C ILE A 79 2.05 18.01 -10.25
N VAL A 80 1.25 17.09 -10.76
CA VAL A 80 0.15 17.38 -11.70
C VAL A 80 -1.01 18.03 -10.96
N GLY A 81 -1.33 17.52 -9.77
CA GLY A 81 -2.48 17.96 -8.98
C GLY A 81 -2.37 17.53 -7.52
N ALA A 82 -3.34 17.97 -6.73
CA ALA A 82 -3.53 17.54 -5.36
C ALA A 82 -5.03 17.40 -5.07
N PHE A 83 -5.40 16.45 -4.21
CA PHE A 83 -6.76 16.29 -3.72
C PHE A 83 -6.74 15.89 -2.24
N LYS A 84 -7.89 16.03 -1.58
CA LYS A 84 -8.06 15.59 -0.19
C LYS A 84 -8.55 14.14 -0.15
N ASP A 85 -7.95 13.34 0.72
CA ASP A 85 -8.36 11.99 1.08
C ASP A 85 -8.48 11.95 2.62
N GLY A 86 -9.70 12.14 3.13
CA GLY A 86 -9.93 12.47 4.54
C GLY A 86 -9.24 13.78 4.94
N ASP A 87 -8.39 13.72 5.97
CA ASP A 87 -7.57 14.84 6.43
C ASP A 87 -6.21 14.93 5.72
N ASP A 88 -5.86 13.92 4.92
CA ASP A 88 -4.61 13.89 4.18
C ASP A 88 -4.74 14.60 2.83
N ILE A 89 -3.67 15.32 2.44
CA ILE A 89 -3.49 15.81 1.07
C ILE A 89 -2.68 14.77 0.31
N ILE A 90 -3.20 14.36 -0.85
CA ILE A 90 -2.55 13.43 -1.77
C ILE A 90 -2.19 14.17 -3.05
N PHE A 91 -0.93 14.09 -3.45
CA PHE A 91 -0.40 14.61 -4.70
C PHE A 91 -0.47 13.56 -5.81
N VAL A 92 -0.72 14.02 -7.04
CA VAL A 92 -0.56 13.23 -8.26
C VAL A 92 0.80 13.57 -8.85
N ILE A 93 1.72 12.61 -8.86
CA ILE A 93 3.11 12.78 -9.28
C ILE A 93 3.29 12.16 -10.66
N LYS A 94 3.77 12.94 -11.63
CA LYS A 94 4.24 12.42 -12.92
C LYS A 94 5.75 12.18 -12.85
N TRP A 95 6.21 11.01 -13.25
CA TRP A 95 7.63 10.65 -13.20
C TRP A 95 8.38 11.00 -14.48
N LYS A 96 9.62 11.48 -14.33
CA LYS A 96 10.43 11.92 -15.47
C LYS A 96 10.75 10.77 -16.42
N GLY A 97 10.45 10.96 -17.70
CA GLY A 97 10.71 9.98 -18.75
C GLY A 97 9.68 8.84 -18.80
N THR A 98 8.54 9.00 -18.11
CA THR A 98 7.42 8.06 -18.15
C THR A 98 6.10 8.81 -18.36
N ASP A 99 5.08 8.11 -18.83
CA ASP A 99 3.70 8.61 -18.81
C ASP A 99 2.95 8.16 -17.54
N GLU A 100 3.66 7.57 -16.58
CA GLU A 100 3.07 7.06 -15.36
C GLU A 100 2.82 8.19 -14.35
N CYS A 101 1.66 8.14 -13.72
CA CYS A 101 1.31 8.98 -12.59
C CYS A 101 1.03 8.12 -11.37
N THR A 102 1.53 8.53 -10.22
CA THR A 102 1.24 7.85 -8.94
C THR A 102 0.69 8.83 -7.91
N LEU A 103 0.03 8.27 -6.90
CA LEU A 103 -0.49 9.00 -5.76
C LEU A 103 0.55 9.01 -4.64
N MET A 104 0.78 10.17 -4.02
CA MET A 104 1.73 10.31 -2.93
C MET A 104 1.18 11.23 -1.85
N SER A 105 1.20 10.77 -0.60
CA SER A 105 0.84 11.60 0.54
C SER A 105 1.74 12.84 0.61
N SER A 106 1.15 13.98 0.94
CA SER A 106 1.89 15.23 1.17
C SER A 106 2.97 15.07 2.24
N LYS A 107 2.79 14.20 3.23
CA LYS A 107 3.82 13.88 4.24
C LYS A 107 5.11 13.39 3.59
N ILE A 108 4.99 12.52 2.59
CA ILE A 108 6.12 11.97 1.83
C ILE A 108 6.66 12.99 0.84
N ALA A 109 5.79 13.61 0.04
CA ALA A 109 6.20 14.57 -0.98
C ALA A 109 6.90 15.80 -0.38
N ASN A 110 6.41 16.31 0.75
CA ASN A 110 7.02 17.45 1.44
C ASN A 110 8.44 17.15 1.91
N PHE A 111 8.74 15.89 2.24
CA PHE A 111 10.06 15.46 2.67
C PHE A 111 10.98 15.13 1.49
N ALA A 112 10.50 14.33 0.52
CA ALA A 112 11.33 13.82 -0.57
C ALA A 112 11.50 14.81 -1.73
N TYR A 113 10.50 15.67 -1.96
CA TYR A 113 10.38 16.53 -3.14
C TYR A 113 9.98 17.96 -2.77
N THR A 114 10.54 18.47 -1.68
CA THR A 114 10.15 19.76 -1.08
C THR A 114 10.14 20.91 -2.09
N GLN A 115 11.15 21.01 -2.96
CA GLN A 115 11.25 22.09 -3.95
C GLN A 115 10.13 22.02 -4.99
N ASP A 116 9.77 20.82 -5.44
CA ASP A 116 8.68 20.62 -6.38
C ASP A 116 7.30 20.86 -5.76
N VAL A 117 7.13 20.54 -4.47
CA VAL A 117 5.92 20.90 -3.72
C VAL A 117 5.78 22.41 -3.59
N ILE A 118 6.87 23.11 -3.25
CA ILE A 118 6.87 24.58 -3.18
C ILE A 118 6.46 25.16 -4.53
N LYS A 119 7.13 24.72 -5.61
CA LYS A 119 6.84 25.14 -6.98
C LYS A 119 5.38 24.86 -7.37
N PHE A 120 4.82 23.71 -6.99
CA PHE A 120 3.42 23.36 -7.25
C PHE A 120 2.45 24.41 -6.69
N TYR A 121 2.70 24.87 -5.46
CA TYR A 121 1.88 25.90 -4.83
C TYR A 121 2.17 27.28 -5.41
N GLU A 122 3.43 27.67 -5.62
CA GLU A 122 3.81 28.96 -6.22
C GLU A 122 3.13 29.19 -7.57
N GLU A 123 3.07 28.17 -8.44
CA GLU A 123 2.39 28.23 -9.73
C GLU A 123 0.86 28.41 -9.63
N ARG A 124 0.26 28.13 -8.46
CA ARG A 124 -1.19 28.13 -8.23
C ARG A 124 -1.66 29.21 -7.26
N ILE A 125 -0.73 29.95 -6.64
CA ILE A 125 -1.06 31.07 -5.78
C ILE A 125 -1.54 32.24 -6.66
N SER A 126 -2.74 32.73 -6.37
CA SER A 126 -3.26 33.97 -6.90
C SER A 126 -3.55 34.91 -5.73
N TRP A 127 -2.85 36.04 -5.69
CA TRP A 127 -3.14 37.13 -4.77
C TRP A 127 -4.24 37.99 -5.41
N LYS A 128 -5.44 37.91 -4.85
CA LYS A 128 -6.54 38.83 -5.15
C LYS A 128 -6.82 39.70 -3.94
#